data_AF-A0A3Q7FEL4-F1
#
_entry.id   AF-A0A3Q7FEL4-F1
#
_cell.length_a   1.000
_cell.length_b   1.000
_cell.length_c   1.000
_cell.angle_alpha   90.00
_cell.angle_beta   90.00
_cell.angle_gamma   90.00
#
_symmetry.space_group_name_H-M   'P 1'
#
loop_
_entity.id
_entity.type
_entity.pdbx_description
1 polymer ?
#
loop_
_entity_poly.entity_id
_entity_poly.type
_entity_poly.pdbx_seq_one_letter_code
_entity_poly.pdbx_strand_id
1 'polypeptide(L)'
;MTMALTERVILGSIAFAIFWILAVFPAVPFMPIGRTAGSLLGANLIVIFRVLTPDEAYAAIDLPILGLLFGTMVVSIYLERADMFKYLGKLLAWKSRGAKDLLCRICLVSAISSAFFTNDTSCVVLTEFVLKIARQQNLPPHPFLLALASSANIGSSATPIGNPQNLVIAILSKITFGRFLFGIFPAMFVGVVVNAVLLLCMYWNVLSVQKDVEKAEVELVLDEQVVSHRFAPATMSHVVNSLHSQDQFSGNEIIKDPNGVFDSSRNFNASREAANDHGSLQMRDKNVSLKTVDEREDQNFTSCEEKHNFSEIWRRLLWKICVYLVTIGMLISLLMGLNMSWTAITAALALVVLDFKDAKECLEKVSYSLLIFFCGMFITVDGFNRTGIPSAFWDFMEPYAKIDHAGGVAVLAVVILVLSNLASNVPTVLLLGVRVGASAGAISEASEKKAWLILAWVSTVAGNLSLLGSAANLIVCEQARRAQPSGYNLSFWTHLKFGVPSTIIVIAIGLILIGD
;
A
#
# COMPACT_ATOMS: atom_id res chain seq x y z
N MET A 1 -15.71 37.06 21.50
CA MET A 1 -16.26 36.05 20.56
C MET A 1 -16.89 34.96 21.41
N THR A 2 -18.14 34.55 21.15
CA THR A 2 -18.84 33.58 22.00
C THR A 2 -18.33 32.17 21.75
N MET A 3 -17.67 31.55 22.73
CA MET A 3 -17.50 30.10 22.74
C MET A 3 -18.88 29.43 22.65
N ALA A 4 -18.96 28.25 22.03
CA ALA A 4 -20.16 27.44 22.11
C ALA A 4 -20.51 27.15 23.58
N LEU A 5 -21.76 26.80 23.87
CA LEU A 5 -22.20 26.40 25.21
C LEU A 5 -21.20 25.37 25.78
N THR A 6 -20.71 25.58 27.01
CA THR A 6 -19.55 24.85 27.57
C THR A 6 -19.69 23.32 27.43
N GLU A 7 -20.91 22.81 27.57
CA GLU A 7 -21.27 21.40 27.32
C GLU A 7 -20.92 20.93 25.90
N ARG A 8 -21.27 21.69 24.86
CA ARG A 8 -20.93 21.37 23.45
C ARG A 8 -19.43 21.39 23.22
N VAL A 9 -18.71 22.30 23.86
CA VAL A 9 -17.24 22.36 23.78
C VAL A 9 -16.61 21.11 24.37
N ILE A 10 -17.03 20.71 25.59
CA ILE A 10 -16.54 19.51 26.27
C ILE A 10 -16.89 18.25 25.47
N LEU A 11 -18.17 18.06 25.12
CA LEU A 11 -18.64 16.87 24.42
C LEU A 11 -18.06 16.74 23.01
N GLY A 12 -17.96 17.86 22.27
CA GLY A 12 -17.31 17.90 20.96
C GLY A 12 -15.81 17.56 21.04
N SER A 13 -15.13 18.03 22.08
CA SER A 13 -13.72 17.66 22.35
C SER A 13 -13.56 16.18 22.68
N ILE A 14 -14.47 15.60 23.45
CA ILE A 14 -14.46 14.16 23.78
C ILE A 14 -14.68 13.31 22.51
N ALA A 15 -15.67 13.66 21.69
CA ALA A 15 -15.93 12.96 20.43
C ALA A 15 -14.74 13.05 19.46
N PHE A 16 -14.14 14.24 19.34
CA PHE A 16 -12.93 14.44 18.53
C PHE A 16 -11.72 13.67 19.08
N ALA A 17 -11.51 13.64 20.41
CA ALA A 17 -10.42 12.88 21.02
C ALA A 17 -10.56 11.37 20.80
N ILE A 18 -11.77 10.82 20.88
CA ILE A 18 -12.06 9.41 20.58
C ILE A 18 -11.75 9.10 19.11
N PHE A 19 -12.24 9.94 18.18
CA PHE A 19 -11.90 9.84 16.77
C PHE A 19 -10.38 9.90 16.54
N TRP A 20 -9.71 10.88 17.12
CA TRP A 20 -8.28 11.12 16.96
C TRP A 20 -7.45 9.91 17.40
N ILE A 21 -7.72 9.37 18.60
CA ILE A 21 -7.05 8.16 19.10
C ILE A 21 -7.24 6.99 18.12
N LEU A 22 -8.47 6.74 17.66
CA LEU A 22 -8.78 5.60 16.80
C LEU A 22 -8.32 5.79 15.34
N ALA A 23 -8.15 7.03 14.88
CA ALA A 23 -7.63 7.36 13.56
C ALA A 23 -6.10 7.29 13.50
N VAL A 24 -5.40 7.73 14.56
CA VAL A 24 -3.94 7.74 14.65
C VAL A 24 -3.38 6.38 15.04
N PHE A 25 -4.00 5.67 15.98
CA PHE A 25 -3.53 4.37 16.48
C PHE A 25 -4.38 3.23 15.89
N PRO A 26 -3.90 2.50 14.86
CA PRO A 26 -4.76 1.54 14.12
C PRO A 26 -5.21 0.32 14.93
N ALA A 27 -4.54 0.05 16.05
CA ALA A 27 -4.83 -1.05 16.97
C ALA A 27 -4.70 -0.57 18.42
N VAL A 28 -5.74 0.10 18.91
CA VAL A 28 -5.88 0.42 20.35
C VAL A 28 -6.14 -0.89 21.10
N PRO A 29 -5.33 -1.29 22.11
CA PRO A 29 -5.39 -2.63 22.68
C PRO A 29 -6.75 -3.06 23.26
N PHE A 30 -7.56 -2.11 23.73
CA PHE A 30 -8.89 -2.37 24.29
C PHE A 30 -10.05 -2.24 23.27
N MET A 31 -9.79 -1.77 22.04
CA MET A 31 -10.84 -1.52 21.03
C MET A 31 -10.28 -1.61 19.60
N PRO A 32 -10.06 -2.84 19.07
CA PRO A 32 -9.48 -3.07 17.74
C PRO A 32 -10.50 -2.90 16.59
N ILE A 33 -11.31 -1.84 16.60
CA ILE A 33 -12.34 -1.59 15.58
C ILE A 33 -11.79 -0.95 14.29
N GLY A 34 -10.54 -0.47 14.32
CA GLY A 34 -9.86 0.15 13.18
C GLY A 34 -10.31 1.58 12.88
N ARG A 35 -9.49 2.26 12.05
CA ARG A 35 -9.60 3.70 11.76
C ARG A 35 -10.97 4.11 11.21
N THR A 36 -11.56 3.30 10.34
CA THR A 36 -12.87 3.55 9.70
C THR A 36 -14.02 3.54 10.71
N ALA A 37 -14.08 2.52 11.58
CA ALA A 37 -15.11 2.46 12.60
C ALA A 37 -14.92 3.55 13.67
N GLY A 38 -13.68 3.90 14.02
CA GLY A 38 -13.40 5.04 14.90
C GLY A 38 -13.83 6.39 14.34
N SER A 39 -13.71 6.58 13.02
CA SER A 39 -14.22 7.74 12.30
C SER A 39 -15.74 7.82 12.31
N LEU A 40 -16.44 6.71 12.05
CA LEU A 40 -17.89 6.65 12.21
C LEU A 40 -18.33 6.87 13.66
N LEU A 41 -17.60 6.34 14.64
CA LEU A 41 -17.89 6.53 16.06
C LEU A 41 -17.79 8.01 16.45
N GLY A 42 -16.72 8.71 16.04
CA GLY A 42 -16.58 10.16 16.23
C GLY A 42 -17.76 10.95 15.65
N ALA A 43 -18.15 10.64 14.41
CA ALA A 43 -19.26 11.29 13.72
C ALA A 43 -20.60 11.06 14.45
N ASN A 44 -20.87 9.82 14.86
CA ASN A 44 -22.07 9.48 15.62
C ASN A 44 -22.09 10.19 16.98
N LEU A 45 -20.97 10.26 17.69
CA LEU A 45 -20.87 10.97 18.97
C LEU A 45 -21.11 12.47 18.81
N ILE A 46 -20.59 13.12 17.76
CA ILE A 46 -20.85 14.53 17.45
C ILE A 46 -22.34 14.83 17.26
N VAL A 47 -23.09 13.92 16.61
CA VAL A 47 -24.55 14.05 16.43
C VAL A 47 -25.33 13.71 17.71
N ILE A 48 -24.96 12.63 18.40
CA ILE A 48 -25.60 12.21 19.67
C ILE A 48 -25.45 13.29 20.75
N PHE A 49 -24.27 13.90 20.85
CA PHE A 49 -23.99 15.01 21.75
C PHE A 49 -24.58 16.36 21.29
N ARG A 50 -25.29 16.39 20.16
CA ARG A 50 -25.92 17.59 19.58
C ARG A 50 -24.94 18.75 19.37
N VAL A 51 -23.70 18.42 19.01
CA VAL A 51 -22.69 19.38 18.54
C VAL A 51 -23.00 19.77 17.10
N LEU A 52 -23.46 18.79 16.29
CA LEU A 52 -24.15 18.98 15.02
C LEU A 52 -25.57 18.41 15.08
N THR A 53 -26.48 18.93 14.25
CA THR A 53 -27.71 18.21 13.89
C THR A 53 -27.42 17.12 12.84
N PRO A 54 -28.33 16.15 12.62
CA PRO A 54 -28.17 15.17 11.54
C PRO A 54 -28.03 15.83 10.16
N ASP A 55 -28.83 16.87 9.88
CA ASP A 55 -28.78 17.58 8.58
C ASP A 55 -27.46 18.32 8.38
N GLU A 56 -26.93 18.94 9.45
CA GLU A 56 -25.60 19.57 9.43
C GLU A 56 -24.48 18.54 9.24
N ALA A 57 -24.61 17.36 9.84
CA ALA A 57 -23.65 16.28 9.64
C ALA A 57 -23.66 15.76 8.18
N TYR A 58 -24.83 15.59 7.56
CA TYR A 58 -24.89 15.25 6.14
C TYR A 58 -24.33 16.37 5.26
N ALA A 59 -24.59 17.64 5.58
CA ALA A 59 -24.06 18.79 4.87
C ALA A 59 -22.53 18.97 5.02
N ALA A 60 -21.93 18.44 6.08
CA ALA A 60 -20.48 18.45 6.28
C ALA A 60 -19.73 17.48 5.33
N ILE A 61 -20.42 16.52 4.69
CA ILE A 61 -19.79 15.53 3.81
C ILE A 61 -19.49 16.14 2.43
N ASP A 62 -18.20 16.32 2.10
CA ASP A 62 -17.78 16.81 0.79
C ASP A 62 -17.87 15.72 -0.30
N LEU A 63 -18.98 15.73 -1.04
CA LEU A 63 -19.22 14.83 -2.17
C LEU A 63 -18.20 14.99 -3.33
N PRO A 64 -17.76 16.20 -3.73
CA PRO A 64 -16.69 16.35 -4.70
C PRO A 64 -15.41 15.58 -4.35
N ILE A 65 -14.93 15.65 -3.10
CA ILE A 65 -13.74 14.93 -2.63
C ILE A 65 -13.98 13.41 -2.68
N LEU A 66 -15.13 12.93 -2.20
CA LEU A 66 -15.46 11.49 -2.24
C LEU A 66 -15.56 10.95 -3.67
N GLY A 67 -16.21 11.69 -4.57
CA GLY A 67 -16.34 11.31 -5.98
C GLY A 67 -15.00 11.25 -6.70
N LEU A 68 -14.09 12.15 -6.34
CA LEU A 68 -12.73 12.21 -6.86
C LEU A 68 -11.83 11.09 -6.29
N LEU A 69 -11.94 10.77 -5.00
CA LEU A 69 -11.31 9.59 -4.40
C LEU A 69 -11.79 8.30 -5.08
N PHE A 70 -13.11 8.15 -5.26
CA PHE A 70 -13.69 6.99 -5.93
C PHE A 70 -13.20 6.84 -7.37
N GLY A 71 -13.27 7.92 -8.17
CA GLY A 71 -12.84 7.90 -9.56
C GLY A 71 -11.36 7.57 -9.73
N THR A 72 -10.49 8.17 -8.90
CA THR A 72 -9.04 7.90 -8.94
C THR A 72 -8.67 6.50 -8.47
N MET A 73 -9.41 5.91 -7.52
CA MET A 73 -9.24 4.50 -7.15
C MET A 73 -9.58 3.56 -8.31
N VAL A 74 -10.74 3.75 -8.97
CA VAL A 74 -11.15 2.92 -10.12
C VAL A 74 -10.13 3.02 -11.27
N VAL A 75 -9.69 4.22 -11.61
CA VAL A 75 -8.64 4.45 -12.63
C VAL A 75 -7.32 3.74 -12.24
N SER A 76 -6.93 3.79 -10.97
CA SER A 76 -5.73 3.10 -10.47
C SER A 76 -5.83 1.58 -10.60
N ILE A 77 -7.00 0.99 -10.31
CA ILE A 77 -7.27 -0.45 -10.46
C ILE A 77 -7.18 -0.88 -11.94
N TYR A 78 -7.69 -0.06 -12.87
CA TYR A 78 -7.55 -0.34 -14.30
C TYR A 78 -6.10 -0.26 -14.78
N LEU A 79 -5.32 0.70 -14.29
CA LEU A 79 -3.89 0.82 -14.59
C LEU A 79 -3.07 -0.35 -14.00
N GLU A 80 -3.43 -0.85 -12.81
CA GLU A 80 -2.88 -2.08 -12.24
C GLU A 80 -3.15 -3.28 -13.16
N ARG A 81 -4.42 -3.48 -13.56
CA ARG A 81 -4.85 -4.52 -14.51
C ARG A 81 -4.14 -4.37 -15.89
N ALA A 82 -3.76 -3.16 -16.28
CA ALA A 82 -3.01 -2.86 -17.52
C ALA A 82 -1.50 -3.16 -17.46
N ASP A 83 -1.02 -3.84 -16.40
CA ASP A 83 0.38 -4.15 -16.11
C ASP A 83 1.27 -2.90 -15.84
N MET A 84 0.70 -1.73 -15.51
CA MET A 84 1.47 -0.48 -15.32
C MET A 84 2.63 -0.64 -14.32
N PHE A 85 2.35 -1.20 -13.14
CA PHE A 85 3.37 -1.42 -12.11
C PHE A 85 4.46 -2.43 -12.52
N LYS A 86 4.16 -3.35 -13.44
CA LYS A 86 5.15 -4.28 -14.00
C LYS A 86 6.15 -3.56 -14.89
N TYR A 87 5.74 -2.49 -15.57
CA TYR A 87 6.66 -1.61 -16.30
C TYR A 87 7.50 -0.75 -15.33
N LEU A 88 6.95 -0.25 -14.22
CA LEU A 88 7.73 0.43 -13.17
C LEU A 88 8.77 -0.50 -12.52
N GLY A 89 8.39 -1.73 -12.16
CA GLY A 89 9.31 -2.74 -11.64
C GLY A 89 10.43 -3.10 -12.62
N LYS A 90 10.12 -3.17 -13.93
CA LYS A 90 11.14 -3.30 -14.98
C LYS A 90 12.05 -2.07 -15.06
N LEU A 91 11.52 -0.85 -14.95
CA LEU A 91 12.30 0.39 -15.01
C LEU A 91 13.34 0.49 -13.88
N LEU A 92 12.99 0.03 -12.68
CA LEU A 92 13.92 -0.10 -11.55
C LEU A 92 15.09 -1.05 -11.87
N ALA A 93 14.80 -2.23 -12.45
CA ALA A 93 15.80 -3.28 -12.69
C ALA A 93 16.64 -3.09 -13.96
N TRP A 94 16.03 -2.65 -15.07
CA TRP A 94 16.54 -2.83 -16.46
C TRP A 94 17.94 -2.26 -16.74
N LYS A 95 18.43 -1.30 -15.96
CA LYS A 95 19.73 -0.65 -16.22
C LYS A 95 20.52 -0.37 -14.94
N SER A 96 20.22 -1.05 -13.83
CA SER A 96 20.87 -0.78 -12.53
C SER A 96 22.38 -1.00 -12.59
N ARG A 97 23.16 0.06 -12.36
CA ARG A 97 24.64 0.06 -12.33
C ARG A 97 25.22 -0.21 -10.93
N GLY A 98 24.41 -0.68 -10.00
CA GLY A 98 24.79 -1.00 -8.62
C GLY A 98 23.89 -0.34 -7.58
N ALA A 99 24.17 -0.61 -6.31
CA ALA A 99 23.32 -0.23 -5.17
C ALA A 99 22.99 1.28 -5.11
N LYS A 100 23.94 2.16 -5.43
CA LYS A 100 23.77 3.62 -5.43
C LYS A 100 22.83 4.12 -6.55
N ASP A 101 22.91 3.52 -7.74
CA ASP A 101 22.03 3.82 -8.88
C ASP A 101 20.61 3.30 -8.60
N LEU A 102 20.49 2.10 -8.04
CA LEU A 102 19.21 1.54 -7.58
C LEU A 102 18.51 2.46 -6.57
N LEU A 103 19.24 3.01 -5.59
CA LEU A 103 18.69 3.93 -4.59
C LEU A 103 18.10 5.19 -5.24
N CYS A 104 18.84 5.82 -6.15
CA CYS A 104 18.39 7.02 -6.87
C CYS A 104 17.15 6.75 -7.73
N ARG A 105 17.12 5.59 -8.40
CA ARG A 105 15.96 5.15 -9.18
C ARG A 105 14.75 4.89 -8.33
N ILE A 106 14.92 4.27 -7.16
CA ILE A 106 13.82 4.06 -6.22
C ILE A 106 13.28 5.42 -5.77
N CYS A 107 14.13 6.40 -5.45
CA CYS A 107 13.65 7.75 -5.13
C CYS A 107 12.80 8.34 -6.27
N LEU A 108 13.34 8.35 -7.50
CA LEU A 108 12.68 8.95 -8.67
C LEU A 108 11.38 8.22 -9.06
N VAL A 109 11.41 6.89 -9.18
CA VAL A 109 10.26 6.08 -9.58
C VAL A 109 9.17 6.10 -8.52
N SER A 110 9.53 6.09 -7.23
CA SER A 110 8.54 6.19 -6.14
C SER A 110 7.88 7.56 -6.10
N ALA A 111 8.65 8.63 -6.31
CA ALA A 111 8.09 9.97 -6.36
C ALA A 111 7.14 10.17 -7.55
N ILE A 112 7.54 9.75 -8.75
CA ILE A 112 6.70 9.83 -9.95
C ILE A 112 5.46 8.94 -9.79
N SER A 113 5.62 7.68 -9.37
CA SER A 113 4.49 6.78 -9.13
C SER A 113 3.52 7.39 -8.12
N SER A 114 4.02 7.90 -7.00
CA SER A 114 3.17 8.47 -5.96
C SER A 114 2.55 9.83 -6.29
N ALA A 115 2.97 10.48 -7.39
CA ALA A 115 2.34 11.68 -7.92
C ALA A 115 1.20 11.37 -8.91
N PHE A 116 1.29 10.26 -9.66
CA PHE A 116 0.25 9.83 -10.61
C PHE A 116 -0.77 8.85 -10.02
N PHE A 117 -0.35 8.05 -9.05
CA PHE A 117 -1.16 7.09 -8.31
C PHE A 117 -1.24 7.53 -6.85
N THR A 118 -2.22 7.00 -6.10
CA THR A 118 -2.23 7.24 -4.66
C THR A 118 -0.98 6.66 -4.00
N ASN A 119 -0.46 7.40 -3.01
CA ASN A 119 0.75 7.04 -2.26
C ASN A 119 0.68 5.64 -1.66
N ASP A 120 -0.46 5.27 -1.09
CA ASP A 120 -0.71 3.95 -0.52
C ASP A 120 -0.54 2.84 -1.57
N THR A 121 -1.16 2.98 -2.76
CA THR A 121 -1.02 2.00 -3.86
C THR A 121 0.43 1.88 -4.33
N SER A 122 1.11 3.02 -4.52
CA SER A 122 2.51 3.04 -4.94
C SER A 122 3.41 2.33 -3.92
N CYS A 123 3.22 2.61 -2.63
CA CYS A 123 3.99 2.00 -1.55
C CYS A 123 3.76 0.49 -1.43
N VAL A 124 2.51 0.00 -1.54
CA VAL A 124 2.23 -1.44 -1.54
C VAL A 124 3.01 -2.14 -2.66
N VAL A 125 2.80 -1.71 -3.91
CA VAL A 125 3.28 -2.47 -5.07
C VAL A 125 4.78 -2.33 -5.26
N LEU A 126 5.35 -1.13 -5.07
CA LEU A 126 6.79 -0.92 -5.23
C LEU A 126 7.60 -1.58 -4.11
N THR A 127 7.06 -1.77 -2.90
CA THR A 127 7.77 -2.47 -1.81
C THR A 127 8.15 -3.89 -2.23
N GLU A 128 7.23 -4.64 -2.85
CA GLU A 128 7.50 -6.00 -3.32
C GLU A 128 8.61 -6.05 -4.37
N PHE A 129 8.58 -5.13 -5.35
CA PHE A 129 9.63 -5.02 -6.36
C PHE A 129 10.98 -4.63 -5.77
N VAL A 130 11.00 -3.66 -4.85
CA VAL A 130 12.23 -3.21 -4.17
C VAL A 130 12.87 -4.33 -3.36
N LEU A 131 12.08 -5.07 -2.57
CA LEU A 131 12.56 -6.21 -1.78
C LEU A 131 13.06 -7.36 -2.66
N LYS A 132 12.35 -7.64 -3.76
CA LYS A 132 12.77 -8.65 -4.74
C LYS A 132 14.10 -8.30 -5.38
N ILE A 133 14.29 -7.05 -5.84
CA ILE A 133 15.54 -6.60 -6.45
C ILE A 133 16.68 -6.57 -5.41
N ALA A 134 16.43 -6.06 -4.20
CA ALA A 134 17.41 -6.05 -3.12
C ALA A 134 17.91 -7.48 -2.80
N ARG A 135 16.99 -8.45 -2.65
CA ARG A 135 17.32 -9.87 -2.45
C ARG A 135 18.11 -10.46 -3.62
N GLN A 136 17.69 -10.21 -4.87
CA GLN A 136 18.39 -10.69 -6.07
C GLN A 136 19.80 -10.10 -6.26
N GLN A 137 20.13 -9.03 -5.54
CA GLN A 137 21.43 -8.37 -5.58
C GLN A 137 22.16 -8.47 -4.22
N ASN A 138 21.64 -9.28 -3.29
CA ASN A 138 22.12 -9.42 -1.90
C ASN A 138 22.26 -8.09 -1.12
N LEU A 139 21.57 -7.04 -1.53
CA LEU A 139 21.68 -5.71 -0.92
C LEU A 139 20.82 -5.60 0.36
N PRO A 140 21.28 -4.84 1.38
CA PRO A 140 20.48 -4.61 2.57
C PRO A 140 19.21 -3.80 2.21
N PRO A 141 17.99 -4.26 2.55
CA PRO A 141 16.75 -3.62 2.09
C PRO A 141 16.50 -2.24 2.74
N HIS A 142 17.10 -1.99 3.90
CA HIS A 142 16.81 -0.83 4.76
C HIS A 142 16.90 0.54 4.06
N PRO A 143 17.99 0.91 3.34
CA PRO A 143 18.08 2.22 2.69
C PRO A 143 17.03 2.39 1.59
N PHE A 144 16.69 1.29 0.90
CA PHE A 144 15.75 1.29 -0.22
C PHE A 144 14.29 1.41 0.23
N LEU A 145 13.92 0.82 1.36
CA LEU A 145 12.60 1.00 1.98
C LEU A 145 12.41 2.43 2.49
N LEU A 146 13.45 3.03 3.10
CA LEU A 146 13.42 4.45 3.47
C LEU A 146 13.34 5.34 2.22
N ALA A 147 14.12 5.07 1.17
CA ALA A 147 14.07 5.79 -0.10
C ALA A 147 12.67 5.76 -0.74
N LEU A 148 12.04 4.58 -0.75
CA LEU A 148 10.69 4.35 -1.25
C LEU A 148 9.67 5.20 -0.48
N ALA A 149 9.56 5.01 0.85
CA ALA A 149 8.56 5.71 1.66
C ALA A 149 8.75 7.24 1.64
N SER A 150 10.00 7.69 1.82
CA SER A 150 10.29 9.13 1.89
C SER A 150 10.05 9.86 0.57
N SER A 151 10.43 9.24 -0.55
CA SER A 151 10.24 9.82 -1.88
C SER A 151 8.81 9.67 -2.37
N ALA A 152 8.06 8.64 -1.94
CA ALA A 152 6.63 8.55 -2.22
C ALA A 152 5.84 9.67 -1.54
N ASN A 153 6.10 9.96 -0.25
CA ASN A 153 5.52 11.12 0.42
C ASN A 153 5.88 12.42 -0.33
N ILE A 154 7.17 12.69 -0.61
CA ILE A 154 7.59 13.91 -1.34
C ILE A 154 6.94 13.99 -2.72
N GLY A 155 6.89 12.89 -3.48
CA GLY A 155 6.26 12.85 -4.81
C GLY A 155 4.77 13.12 -4.77
N SER A 156 4.05 12.51 -3.83
CA SER A 156 2.60 12.70 -3.65
C SER A 156 2.21 14.15 -3.38
N SER A 157 3.13 14.96 -2.83
CA SER A 157 2.89 16.37 -2.54
C SER A 157 2.60 17.20 -3.81
N ALA A 158 3.11 16.78 -4.98
CA ALA A 158 3.04 17.55 -6.22
C ALA A 158 1.68 17.50 -6.94
N THR A 159 0.75 16.62 -6.54
CA THR A 159 -0.57 16.56 -7.18
C THR A 159 -1.70 16.47 -6.14
N PRO A 160 -2.91 16.93 -6.50
CA PRO A 160 -4.11 16.66 -5.70
C PRO A 160 -4.35 15.15 -5.52
N ILE A 161 -4.14 14.36 -6.57
CA ILE A 161 -4.47 12.92 -6.60
C ILE A 161 -3.48 12.01 -5.86
N GLY A 162 -2.24 12.48 -5.63
CA GLY A 162 -1.17 11.67 -5.03
C GLY A 162 -1.47 11.27 -3.59
N ASN A 163 -2.20 12.10 -2.83
CA ASN A 163 -2.66 11.77 -1.49
C ASN A 163 -4.00 12.47 -1.14
N PRO A 164 -4.76 11.94 -0.17
CA PRO A 164 -6.05 12.53 0.17
C PRO A 164 -6.00 13.93 0.82
N GLN A 165 -4.94 14.29 1.56
CA GLN A 165 -4.87 15.63 2.17
C GLN A 165 -4.71 16.74 1.11
N ASN A 166 -3.92 16.48 0.06
CA ASN A 166 -3.78 17.38 -1.09
C ASN A 166 -5.10 17.54 -1.86
N LEU A 167 -5.90 16.49 -1.91
CA LEU A 167 -7.23 16.52 -2.52
C LEU A 167 -8.17 17.47 -1.79
N VAL A 168 -8.20 17.38 -0.45
CA VAL A 168 -8.93 18.31 0.41
C VAL A 168 -8.45 19.74 0.18
N ILE A 169 -7.13 19.97 0.16
CA ILE A 169 -6.56 21.31 -0.12
C ILE A 169 -7.01 21.83 -1.47
N ALA A 170 -6.89 21.04 -2.55
CA ALA A 170 -7.20 21.49 -3.90
C ALA A 170 -8.68 21.87 -4.07
N ILE A 171 -9.60 21.12 -3.45
CA ILE A 171 -11.03 21.43 -3.47
C ILE A 171 -11.37 22.66 -2.61
N LEU A 172 -10.87 22.74 -1.36
CA LEU A 172 -11.16 23.86 -0.47
C LEU A 172 -10.56 25.20 -0.96
N SER A 173 -9.31 25.16 -1.45
CA SER A 173 -8.62 26.33 -2.02
C SER A 173 -9.09 26.72 -3.42
N LYS A 174 -9.86 25.85 -4.09
CA LYS A 174 -10.28 25.99 -5.49
C LYS A 174 -9.11 26.15 -6.49
N ILE A 175 -7.89 25.75 -6.11
CA ILE A 175 -6.72 25.78 -7.00
C ILE A 175 -6.88 24.71 -8.07
N THR A 176 -6.75 25.08 -9.35
CA THR A 176 -6.81 24.13 -10.46
C THR A 176 -5.64 23.16 -10.44
N PHE A 177 -5.84 21.93 -10.93
CA PHE A 177 -4.84 20.86 -10.85
C PHE A 177 -3.49 21.28 -11.48
N GLY A 178 -3.53 21.96 -12.63
CA GLY A 178 -2.33 22.51 -13.27
C GLY A 178 -1.58 23.51 -12.40
N ARG A 179 -2.27 24.47 -11.77
CA ARG A 179 -1.64 25.47 -10.88
C ARG A 179 -1.05 24.82 -9.62
N PHE A 180 -1.76 23.85 -9.04
CA PHE A 180 -1.27 23.07 -7.90
C PHE A 180 0.02 22.32 -8.26
N LEU A 181 0.02 21.64 -9.41
CA LEU A 181 1.18 20.92 -9.92
C LEU A 181 2.37 21.86 -10.15
N PHE A 182 2.20 22.93 -10.93
CA PHE A 182 3.32 23.81 -11.27
C PHE A 182 3.88 24.56 -10.05
N GLY A 183 3.05 24.93 -9.06
CA GLY A 183 3.52 25.60 -7.84
C GLY A 183 4.31 24.71 -6.87
N ILE A 184 4.07 23.39 -6.86
CA ILE A 184 4.80 22.44 -5.98
C ILE A 184 5.89 21.66 -6.74
N PHE A 185 5.79 21.50 -8.06
CA PHE A 185 6.73 20.70 -8.85
C PHE A 185 8.21 21.08 -8.66
N PRO A 186 8.62 22.36 -8.58
CA PRO A 186 10.01 22.73 -8.28
C PRO A 186 10.48 22.22 -6.89
N ALA A 187 9.63 22.40 -5.87
CA ALA A 187 9.90 21.93 -4.52
C ALA A 187 9.98 20.39 -4.46
N MET A 188 9.07 19.68 -5.13
CA MET A 188 9.09 18.22 -5.23
C MET A 188 10.35 17.71 -5.93
N PHE A 189 10.70 18.27 -7.10
CA PHE A 189 11.86 17.82 -7.86
C PHE A 189 13.17 17.99 -7.07
N VAL A 190 13.39 19.19 -6.51
CA VAL A 190 14.59 19.45 -5.68
C VAL A 190 14.53 18.63 -4.38
N GLY A 191 13.36 18.49 -3.77
CA GLY A 191 13.15 17.68 -2.56
C GLY A 191 13.50 16.21 -2.76
N VAL A 192 13.13 15.60 -3.89
CA VAL A 192 13.50 14.21 -4.24
C VAL A 192 15.00 14.09 -4.45
N VAL A 193 15.63 15.04 -5.15
CA VAL A 193 17.10 15.06 -5.35
C VAL A 193 17.83 15.17 -4.02
N VAL A 194 17.42 16.10 -3.14
CA VAL A 194 18.02 16.29 -1.82
C VAL A 194 17.81 15.07 -0.93
N ASN A 195 16.61 14.48 -0.93
CA ASN A 195 16.32 13.25 -0.19
C ASN A 195 17.21 12.08 -0.66
N ALA A 196 17.40 11.93 -1.97
CA ALA A 196 18.31 10.93 -2.54
C ALA A 196 19.77 11.19 -2.16
N VAL A 197 20.24 12.45 -2.18
CA VAL A 197 21.60 12.83 -1.74
C VAL A 197 21.80 12.55 -0.25
N LEU A 198 20.85 12.91 0.63
CA LEU A 198 20.92 12.63 2.06
C LEU A 198 20.99 11.12 2.34
N LEU A 199 20.19 10.31 1.65
CA LEU A 199 20.25 8.84 1.75
C LEU A 199 21.58 8.28 1.23
N LEU A 200 22.09 8.78 0.10
CA LEU A 200 23.40 8.38 -0.42
C LEU A 200 24.54 8.71 0.54
N CYS A 201 24.53 9.90 1.16
CA CYS A 201 25.53 10.31 2.14
C CYS A 201 25.44 9.44 3.41
N MET A 202 24.25 9.24 3.95
CA MET A 202 24.07 8.50 5.21
C MET A 202 24.36 6.99 5.08
N TYR A 203 24.09 6.40 3.92
CA TYR A 203 24.35 4.98 3.63
C TYR A 203 25.54 4.74 2.70
N TRP A 204 26.41 5.74 2.48
CA TRP A 204 27.49 5.67 1.48
C TRP A 204 28.35 4.42 1.59
N ASN A 205 28.79 4.11 2.82
CA ASN A 205 29.66 2.98 3.14
C ASN A 205 28.92 1.65 2.99
N VAL A 206 27.68 1.57 3.48
CA VAL A 206 26.83 0.37 3.36
C VAL A 206 26.57 0.02 1.89
N LEU A 207 26.46 1.04 1.02
CA LEU A 207 26.23 0.89 -0.42
C LEU A 207 27.53 0.75 -1.25
N SER A 208 28.72 0.81 -0.64
CA SER A 208 30.01 0.69 -1.35
C SER A 208 30.77 -0.61 -1.10
N VAL A 209 30.57 -1.27 0.05
CA VAL A 209 31.34 -2.45 0.48
C VAL A 209 31.16 -3.68 -0.42
N GLN A 210 30.10 -3.72 -1.23
CA GLN A 210 29.64 -4.96 -1.87
C GLN A 210 30.26 -5.28 -3.24
N LYS A 211 31.48 -4.79 -3.53
CA LYS A 211 32.26 -5.19 -4.70
C LYS A 211 33.29 -6.30 -4.43
N ASP A 212 33.63 -6.56 -3.16
CA ASP A 212 34.83 -7.32 -2.80
C ASP A 212 34.56 -8.64 -2.03
N VAL A 213 33.29 -9.03 -1.82
CA VAL A 213 32.94 -10.22 -1.01
C VAL A 213 33.10 -11.54 -1.79
N GLU A 214 33.21 -11.52 -3.12
CA GLU A 214 33.36 -12.70 -3.98
C GLU A 214 34.74 -13.42 -3.85
N LYS A 215 35.57 -13.02 -2.86
CA LYS A 215 36.83 -13.68 -2.50
C LYS A 215 36.90 -14.23 -1.06
N ALA A 216 35.89 -13.96 -0.21
CA ALA A 216 35.96 -14.27 1.21
C ALA A 216 35.36 -15.64 1.62
N GLU A 217 34.63 -16.33 0.74
CA GLU A 217 34.02 -17.64 1.06
C GLU A 217 34.99 -18.84 0.93
N VAL A 218 36.25 -18.61 0.54
CA VAL A 218 37.27 -19.68 0.46
C VAL A 218 38.09 -19.82 1.75
N GLU A 219 38.13 -18.79 2.62
CA GLU A 219 39.07 -18.74 3.75
C GLU A 219 38.44 -19.14 5.11
N LEU A 220 37.11 -19.30 5.19
CA LEU A 220 36.39 -19.70 6.42
C LEU A 220 36.09 -21.21 6.53
N VAL A 221 36.67 -22.05 5.64
CA VAL A 221 36.40 -23.51 5.60
C VAL A 221 37.55 -24.34 6.20
N LEU A 222 38.65 -23.73 6.65
CA LEU A 222 39.88 -24.47 7.06
C LEU A 222 40.14 -24.59 8.57
N ASP A 223 39.44 -23.86 9.44
CA ASP A 223 39.75 -23.84 10.89
C ASP A 223 38.88 -24.77 11.78
N GLU A 224 37.89 -25.49 11.22
CA GLU A 224 36.99 -26.39 12.00
C GLU A 224 37.36 -27.89 11.92
N GLN A 225 38.65 -28.22 11.73
CA GLN A 225 39.13 -29.62 11.72
C GLN A 225 40.42 -29.86 12.54
N VAL A 226 40.42 -29.59 13.85
CA VAL A 226 41.44 -30.16 14.76
C VAL A 226 40.82 -30.59 16.11
N VAL A 227 40.88 -31.89 16.39
CA VAL A 227 40.73 -32.59 17.70
C VAL A 227 39.33 -32.66 18.34
N SER A 228 38.66 -33.80 18.13
CA SER A 228 38.47 -34.75 19.24
C SER A 228 38.50 -36.21 18.76
N HIS A 229 39.56 -36.94 19.09
CA HIS A 229 39.58 -38.40 19.02
C HIS A 229 39.31 -38.97 20.42
N ARG A 230 38.28 -39.81 20.61
CA ARG A 230 38.55 -41.19 21.07
C ARG A 230 37.40 -42.21 20.94
N PHE A 231 37.59 -43.15 20.01
CA PHE A 231 37.35 -44.60 20.09
C PHE A 231 35.98 -45.15 20.52
N ALA A 232 35.36 -45.90 19.59
CA ALA A 232 34.63 -47.12 19.90
C ALA A 232 35.42 -48.32 19.30
N PRO A 233 35.57 -49.45 20.02
CA PRO A 233 36.20 -50.64 19.46
C PRO A 233 35.16 -51.53 18.76
N ALA A 234 35.53 -52.10 17.61
CA ALA A 234 34.81 -53.19 16.97
C ALA A 234 35.73 -54.43 16.91
N THR A 235 35.26 -55.57 17.40
CA THR A 235 35.92 -56.88 17.22
C THR A 235 34.87 -57.99 17.08
N MET A 236 35.23 -59.05 16.36
CA MET A 236 34.33 -60.02 15.74
C MET A 236 33.83 -61.16 16.65
N SER A 237 32.71 -61.76 16.21
CA SER A 237 32.38 -63.20 16.19
C SER A 237 32.59 -64.08 17.44
N HIS A 238 31.54 -64.83 17.84
CA HIS A 238 31.63 -66.29 17.97
C HIS A 238 30.26 -66.98 17.91
N VAL A 239 30.26 -68.28 17.64
CA VAL A 239 29.10 -69.17 17.46
C VAL A 239 29.07 -70.22 18.61
N VAL A 240 27.90 -70.83 18.87
CA VAL A 240 27.62 -72.13 19.51
C VAL A 240 26.99 -72.14 20.93
N ASN A 241 25.80 -72.77 20.98
CA ASN A 241 25.06 -73.51 22.02
C ASN A 241 25.56 -73.67 23.48
N SER A 242 24.65 -73.44 24.43
CA SER A 242 24.12 -74.43 25.42
C SER A 242 22.87 -73.86 26.14
N LEU A 243 21.71 -74.52 26.19
CA LEU A 243 21.24 -75.45 27.26
C LEU A 243 21.50 -74.88 28.68
N HIS A 244 20.52 -74.67 29.58
CA HIS A 244 19.48 -75.64 30.01
C HIS A 244 18.43 -75.04 31.02
N SER A 245 17.19 -75.59 31.03
CA SER A 245 16.23 -75.78 32.17
C SER A 245 15.55 -74.66 33.02
N GLN A 246 14.20 -74.75 33.00
CA GLN A 246 13.24 -74.90 34.14
C GLN A 246 12.49 -73.74 34.82
N ASP A 247 11.16 -73.76 34.59
CA ASP A 247 10.02 -73.79 35.53
C ASP A 247 9.89 -72.80 36.71
N GLN A 248 8.77 -72.07 36.78
CA GLN A 248 7.76 -72.25 37.86
C GLN A 248 6.40 -71.51 37.65
N PHE A 249 5.31 -72.29 37.63
CA PHE A 249 4.05 -72.14 38.40
C PHE A 249 3.29 -70.80 38.55
N SER A 250 2.00 -70.76 38.11
CA SER A 250 0.78 -70.74 39.00
C SER A 250 -0.48 -70.11 38.36
N GLY A 251 -1.68 -70.65 38.64
CA GLY A 251 -2.96 -69.89 38.65
C GLY A 251 -4.19 -70.52 37.97
N ASN A 252 -5.14 -71.05 38.76
CA ASN A 252 -6.41 -71.65 38.28
C ASN A 252 -7.59 -70.65 38.19
N GLU A 253 -8.31 -70.68 37.05
CA GLU A 253 -9.72 -71.11 36.89
C GLU A 253 -10.93 -70.43 37.65
N ILE A 254 -12.08 -70.34 36.94
CA ILE A 254 -13.51 -70.43 37.39
C ILE A 254 -14.50 -69.24 37.10
N ILE A 255 -15.27 -69.39 36.00
CA ILE A 255 -16.76 -69.31 35.84
C ILE A 255 -17.56 -68.07 36.32
N LYS A 256 -18.29 -67.34 35.43
CA LYS A 256 -19.76 -67.53 35.11
C LYS A 256 -20.37 -66.49 34.13
N ASP A 257 -21.18 -66.98 33.20
CA ASP A 257 -22.23 -66.25 32.40
C ASP A 257 -23.59 -66.29 33.19
N PRO A 258 -24.77 -65.69 32.80
CA PRO A 258 -25.26 -65.52 31.42
C PRO A 258 -26.18 -64.29 31.09
N ASN A 259 -26.63 -64.26 29.81
CA ASN A 259 -27.82 -63.58 29.23
C ASN A 259 -27.72 -62.06 28.92
N GLY A 260 -28.04 -61.58 27.70
CA GLY A 260 -28.44 -62.29 26.46
C GLY A 260 -28.90 -61.36 25.31
N VAL A 261 -29.57 -61.94 24.30
CA VAL A 261 -30.25 -61.33 23.10
C VAL A 261 -29.51 -61.39 21.72
N PHE A 262 -29.57 -62.59 21.12
CA PHE A 262 -30.10 -62.96 19.79
C PHE A 262 -29.70 -62.29 18.44
N ASP A 263 -29.26 -63.16 17.51
CA ASP A 263 -29.56 -63.36 16.06
C ASP A 263 -29.96 -62.19 15.10
N SER A 264 -29.88 -62.29 13.77
CA SER A 264 -29.02 -62.92 12.74
C SER A 264 -29.75 -62.85 11.37
N SER A 265 -29.01 -63.04 10.27
CA SER A 265 -29.51 -63.52 8.94
C SER A 265 -30.34 -62.59 8.03
N ARG A 266 -29.83 -62.28 6.81
CA ARG A 266 -30.31 -62.85 5.50
C ARG A 266 -29.54 -62.36 4.25
N ASN A 267 -29.71 -63.09 3.14
CA ASN A 267 -28.85 -63.13 1.93
C ASN A 267 -29.58 -62.76 0.60
N PHE A 268 -28.78 -62.66 -0.49
CA PHE A 268 -29.10 -62.92 -1.92
C PHE A 268 -29.99 -61.87 -2.66
N ASN A 269 -29.95 -61.65 -3.98
CA ASN A 269 -29.28 -62.24 -5.19
C ASN A 269 -29.24 -61.14 -6.32
N ALA A 270 -28.58 -61.20 -7.49
CA ALA A 270 -27.51 -62.02 -8.12
C ALA A 270 -27.08 -61.39 -9.49
N SER A 271 -26.07 -61.98 -10.16
CA SER A 271 -25.80 -61.94 -11.63
C SER A 271 -25.16 -60.67 -12.24
N ARG A 272 -24.19 -60.73 -13.18
CA ARG A 272 -23.52 -61.90 -13.81
C ARG A 272 -22.16 -61.56 -14.45
N GLU A 273 -21.20 -62.49 -14.23
CA GLU A 273 -20.19 -63.05 -15.17
C GLU A 273 -19.04 -62.21 -15.77
N ALA A 274 -17.88 -62.90 -15.89
CA ALA A 274 -16.61 -62.41 -16.41
C ALA A 274 -15.85 -63.55 -17.13
N ALA A 275 -15.01 -63.21 -18.13
CA ALA A 275 -13.91 -63.99 -18.71
C ALA A 275 -13.06 -63.02 -19.58
N ASN A 276 -11.72 -62.97 -19.55
CA ASN A 276 -10.72 -63.98 -19.98
C ASN A 276 -10.93 -64.48 -21.44
N ASP A 277 -9.91 -64.78 -22.25
CA ASP A 277 -8.48 -64.42 -22.37
C ASP A 277 -8.03 -64.94 -23.78
N HIS A 278 -6.79 -64.70 -24.23
CA HIS A 278 -6.10 -65.26 -25.43
C HIS A 278 -6.83 -66.36 -26.26
N GLY A 279 -6.99 -66.34 -27.59
CA GLY A 279 -6.27 -65.66 -28.68
C GLY A 279 -5.60 -66.67 -29.64
N SER A 280 -5.93 -66.70 -30.94
CA SER A 280 -5.09 -67.31 -32.02
C SER A 280 -5.62 -67.16 -33.47
N LEU A 281 -4.66 -67.08 -34.41
CA LEU A 281 -4.65 -67.57 -35.82
C LEU A 281 -5.57 -66.99 -36.94
N GLN A 282 -5.01 -66.00 -37.64
CA GLN A 282 -4.62 -66.00 -39.09
C GLN A 282 -5.62 -66.02 -40.28
N MET A 283 -5.13 -65.40 -41.37
CA MET A 283 -5.57 -65.37 -42.80
C MET A 283 -6.78 -64.45 -43.13
N ARG A 284 -6.61 -63.32 -43.86
CA ARG A 284 -6.38 -63.15 -45.33
C ARG A 284 -7.74 -63.11 -46.08
N ASP A 285 -8.09 -62.15 -46.95
CA ASP A 285 -7.31 -61.42 -47.98
C ASP A 285 -7.98 -60.09 -48.46
N LYS A 286 -7.24 -59.31 -49.29
CA LYS A 286 -7.68 -58.29 -50.29
C LYS A 286 -8.06 -56.82 -49.94
N ASN A 287 -7.15 -55.94 -50.40
CA ASN A 287 -7.35 -54.74 -51.27
C ASN A 287 -8.16 -53.52 -50.75
N VAL A 288 -7.50 -52.42 -50.36
CA VAL A 288 -6.95 -51.32 -51.23
C VAL A 288 -8.01 -50.36 -51.79
N SER A 289 -8.06 -49.14 -51.23
CA SER A 289 -8.10 -47.89 -52.01
C SER A 289 -7.70 -46.65 -51.20
N LEU A 290 -7.00 -45.72 -51.88
CA LEU A 290 -6.69 -44.31 -51.58
C LEU A 290 -6.17 -43.86 -50.20
N LYS A 291 -4.89 -43.45 -50.20
CA LYS A 291 -4.40 -42.29 -49.44
C LYS A 291 -4.96 -40.99 -50.05
N THR A 292 -5.56 -40.13 -49.23
CA THR A 292 -5.55 -38.63 -49.27
C THR A 292 -6.47 -38.15 -48.15
N VAL A 293 -6.20 -36.97 -47.54
CA VAL A 293 -6.75 -36.52 -46.23
C VAL A 293 -5.97 -37.27 -45.11
N ASP A 294 -5.12 -36.64 -44.29
CA ASP A 294 -5.45 -35.47 -43.45
C ASP A 294 -4.34 -34.42 -43.15
N GLU A 295 -3.26 -34.30 -43.93
CA GLU A 295 -2.21 -33.26 -43.69
C GLU A 295 -2.73 -31.79 -43.75
N ARG A 296 -4.00 -31.57 -44.11
CA ARG A 296 -4.66 -30.24 -44.09
C ARG A 296 -5.41 -29.96 -42.78
N GLU A 297 -5.83 -30.97 -42.01
CA GLU A 297 -6.52 -30.70 -40.75
C GLU A 297 -5.54 -30.28 -39.66
N ASP A 298 -4.37 -30.91 -39.52
CA ASP A 298 -3.32 -30.48 -38.57
C ASP A 298 -2.81 -29.05 -38.84
N GLN A 299 -2.64 -28.67 -40.12
CA GLN A 299 -2.25 -27.29 -40.49
C GLN A 299 -3.37 -26.27 -40.27
N ASN A 300 -4.64 -26.67 -40.42
CA ASN A 300 -5.77 -25.82 -40.08
C ASN A 300 -5.95 -25.69 -38.57
N PHE A 301 -5.74 -26.76 -37.79
CA PHE A 301 -5.85 -26.72 -36.33
C PHE A 301 -4.77 -25.83 -35.71
N THR A 302 -3.50 -26.03 -36.08
CA THR A 302 -2.39 -25.19 -35.63
C THR A 302 -2.54 -23.73 -36.08
N SER A 303 -2.92 -23.47 -37.33
CA SER A 303 -3.16 -22.08 -37.78
C SER A 303 -4.41 -21.42 -37.16
N CYS A 304 -5.39 -22.20 -36.72
CA CYS A 304 -6.53 -21.70 -35.95
C CYS A 304 -6.16 -21.40 -34.49
N GLU A 305 -5.38 -22.25 -33.81
CA GLU A 305 -4.85 -21.96 -32.48
C GLU A 305 -3.90 -20.75 -32.48
N GLU A 306 -3.02 -20.62 -33.47
CA GLU A 306 -2.15 -19.46 -33.63
C GLU A 306 -2.97 -18.18 -33.89
N LYS A 307 -3.97 -18.21 -34.78
CA LYS A 307 -4.87 -17.07 -35.03
C LYS A 307 -5.71 -16.72 -33.81
N HIS A 308 -6.17 -17.70 -33.05
CA HIS A 308 -6.95 -17.47 -31.82
C HIS A 308 -6.07 -16.78 -30.77
N ASN A 309 -4.88 -17.33 -30.49
CA ASN A 309 -3.90 -16.70 -29.59
C ASN A 309 -3.51 -15.29 -30.04
N PHE A 310 -3.28 -15.07 -31.34
CA PHE A 310 -2.96 -13.74 -31.89
C PHE A 310 -4.11 -12.75 -31.67
N SER A 311 -5.35 -13.15 -31.95
CA SER A 311 -6.55 -12.34 -31.70
C SER A 311 -6.69 -11.94 -30.22
N GLU A 312 -6.43 -12.87 -29.30
CA GLU A 312 -6.47 -12.61 -27.85
C GLU A 312 -5.38 -11.63 -27.40
N ILE A 313 -4.16 -11.77 -27.94
CA ILE A 313 -3.02 -10.87 -27.67
C ILE A 313 -3.33 -9.45 -28.15
N TRP A 314 -3.84 -9.30 -29.39
CA TRP A 314 -4.23 -8.00 -29.93
C TRP A 314 -5.38 -7.37 -29.16
N ARG A 315 -6.41 -8.14 -28.81
CA ARG A 315 -7.54 -7.68 -27.97
C ARG A 315 -7.04 -7.16 -26.62
N ARG A 316 -6.12 -7.88 -25.97
CA ARG A 316 -5.51 -7.46 -24.70
C ARG A 316 -4.61 -6.23 -24.86
N LEU A 317 -3.87 -6.11 -25.96
CA LEU A 317 -3.02 -4.95 -26.25
C LEU A 317 -3.86 -3.70 -26.51
N LEU A 318 -4.92 -3.81 -27.33
CA LEU A 318 -5.86 -2.73 -27.60
C LEU A 318 -6.57 -2.26 -26.33
N TRP A 319 -7.06 -3.18 -25.50
CA TRP A 319 -7.67 -2.85 -24.20
C TRP A 319 -6.69 -2.08 -23.31
N LYS A 320 -5.42 -2.49 -23.22
CA LYS A 320 -4.38 -1.72 -22.48
C LYS A 320 -4.19 -0.32 -23.05
N ILE A 321 -4.08 -0.18 -24.37
CA ILE A 321 -3.94 1.11 -25.04
C ILE A 321 -5.14 2.01 -24.71
N CYS A 322 -6.38 1.48 -24.75
CA CYS A 322 -7.58 2.21 -24.36
C CYS A 322 -7.54 2.68 -22.89
N VAL A 323 -7.10 1.82 -21.96
CA VAL A 323 -6.94 2.22 -20.54
C VAL A 323 -5.94 3.38 -20.40
N TYR A 324 -4.79 3.29 -21.05
CA TYR A 324 -3.79 4.37 -21.03
C TYR A 324 -4.29 5.65 -21.69
N LEU A 325 -5.02 5.56 -22.82
CA LEU A 325 -5.61 6.72 -23.50
C LEU A 325 -6.66 7.43 -22.64
N VAL A 326 -7.56 6.70 -21.97
CA VAL A 326 -8.56 7.30 -21.06
C VAL A 326 -7.88 7.94 -19.85
N THR A 327 -6.85 7.30 -19.29
CA THR A 327 -6.07 7.88 -18.19
C THR A 327 -5.34 9.16 -18.60
N ILE A 328 -4.71 9.17 -19.78
CA ILE A 328 -4.04 10.36 -20.33
C ILE A 328 -5.07 11.46 -20.63
N GLY A 329 -6.22 11.11 -21.20
CA GLY A 329 -7.33 12.04 -21.43
C GLY A 329 -7.87 12.66 -20.13
N MET A 330 -7.96 11.88 -19.05
CA MET A 330 -8.30 12.37 -17.71
C MET A 330 -7.23 13.36 -17.21
N LEU A 331 -5.94 13.02 -17.30
CA LEU A 331 -4.85 13.89 -16.84
C LEU A 331 -4.78 15.21 -17.64
N ILE A 332 -4.97 15.16 -18.96
CA ILE A 332 -5.07 16.36 -19.81
C ILE A 332 -6.27 17.21 -19.38
N SER A 333 -7.44 16.59 -19.16
CA SER A 333 -8.65 17.29 -18.71
C SER A 333 -8.47 17.98 -17.36
N LEU A 334 -7.77 17.34 -16.42
CA LEU A 334 -7.38 17.94 -15.13
C LEU A 334 -6.42 19.12 -15.33
N LEU A 335 -5.39 18.97 -16.17
CA LEU A 335 -4.43 20.04 -16.50
C LEU A 335 -5.10 21.25 -17.16
N MET A 336 -6.14 21.04 -17.98
CA MET A 336 -6.98 22.10 -18.57
C MET A 336 -7.87 22.81 -17.54
N GLY A 337 -7.88 22.38 -16.28
CA GLY A 337 -8.64 23.03 -15.20
C GLY A 337 -10.12 22.64 -15.14
N LEU A 338 -10.52 21.53 -15.77
CA LEU A 338 -11.87 20.99 -15.62
C LEU A 338 -12.14 20.54 -14.18
N ASN A 339 -13.42 20.42 -13.80
CA ASN A 339 -13.79 20.00 -12.46
C ASN A 339 -13.20 18.61 -12.15
N MET A 340 -12.38 18.54 -11.10
CA MET A 340 -11.58 17.35 -10.81
C MET A 340 -12.45 16.11 -10.57
N SER A 341 -13.48 16.26 -9.73
CA SER A 341 -14.39 15.16 -9.33
C SER A 341 -15.11 14.56 -10.54
N TRP A 342 -15.80 15.39 -11.32
CA TRP A 342 -16.50 14.94 -12.53
C TRP A 342 -15.53 14.33 -13.54
N THR A 343 -14.35 14.91 -13.74
CA THR A 343 -13.32 14.37 -14.66
C THR A 343 -12.89 12.96 -14.26
N ALA A 344 -12.63 12.72 -12.97
CA ALA A 344 -12.24 11.39 -12.48
C ALA A 344 -13.39 10.38 -12.52
N ILE A 345 -14.63 10.78 -12.20
CA ILE A 345 -15.81 9.91 -12.30
C ILE A 345 -16.08 9.53 -13.76
N THR A 346 -16.01 10.48 -14.70
CA THR A 346 -16.19 10.21 -16.13
C THR A 346 -15.11 9.26 -16.66
N ALA A 347 -13.85 9.43 -16.25
CA ALA A 347 -12.77 8.51 -16.61
C ALA A 347 -12.99 7.11 -16.04
N ALA A 348 -13.38 7.00 -14.76
CA ALA A 348 -13.72 5.73 -14.13
C ALA A 348 -14.89 5.01 -14.83
N LEU A 349 -15.96 5.74 -15.15
CA LEU A 349 -17.12 5.20 -15.87
C LEU A 349 -16.75 4.75 -17.28
N ALA A 350 -15.95 5.54 -18.01
CA ALA A 350 -15.47 5.17 -19.34
C ALA A 350 -14.63 3.88 -19.31
N LEU A 351 -13.75 3.71 -18.32
CA LEU A 351 -12.97 2.48 -18.15
C LEU A 351 -13.85 1.25 -17.84
N VAL A 352 -14.85 1.41 -16.96
CA VAL A 352 -15.81 0.34 -16.64
C VAL A 352 -16.62 -0.07 -17.89
N VAL A 353 -17.09 0.89 -18.68
CA VAL A 353 -17.81 0.61 -19.94
C VAL A 353 -16.90 -0.07 -20.96
N LEU A 354 -15.63 0.36 -21.09
CA LEU A 354 -14.64 -0.23 -21.99
C LEU A 354 -14.18 -1.64 -21.62
N ASP A 355 -14.39 -2.08 -20.37
CA ASP A 355 -14.05 -3.44 -19.94
C ASP A 355 -15.03 -4.49 -20.49
N PHE A 356 -16.22 -4.07 -20.93
CA PHE A 356 -17.32 -4.92 -21.44
C PHE A 356 -17.61 -6.16 -20.56
N LYS A 357 -17.47 -5.99 -19.24
CA LYS A 357 -17.59 -7.02 -18.20
C LYS A 357 -18.38 -6.48 -17.02
N ASP A 358 -18.76 -7.37 -16.11
CA ASP A 358 -19.35 -6.97 -14.83
C ASP A 358 -18.35 -6.08 -14.05
N ALA A 359 -18.81 -4.87 -13.71
CA ALA A 359 -18.05 -3.91 -12.92
C ALA A 359 -17.69 -4.43 -11.52
N LYS A 360 -18.41 -5.44 -11.02
CA LYS A 360 -18.25 -6.04 -9.68
C LYS A 360 -16.80 -6.35 -9.33
N GLU A 361 -16.03 -7.03 -10.19
CA GLU A 361 -14.62 -7.36 -9.91
C GLU A 361 -13.70 -6.13 -9.77
N CYS A 362 -14.09 -5.00 -10.35
CA CYS A 362 -13.36 -3.75 -10.22
C CYS A 362 -13.80 -3.00 -8.96
N LEU A 363 -15.11 -2.94 -8.74
CA LEU A 363 -15.73 -2.30 -7.58
C LEU A 363 -15.33 -2.98 -6.26
N GLU A 364 -15.24 -4.31 -6.21
CA GLU A 364 -14.77 -5.06 -5.02
C GLU A 364 -13.32 -4.71 -4.63
N LYS A 365 -12.50 -4.20 -5.55
CA LYS A 365 -11.14 -3.71 -5.25
C LYS A 365 -11.12 -2.26 -4.74
N VAL A 366 -12.23 -1.52 -4.83
CA VAL A 366 -12.30 -0.13 -4.34
C VAL A 366 -12.26 -0.10 -2.82
N SER A 367 -11.46 0.82 -2.27
CA SER A 367 -11.31 0.99 -0.82
C SER A 367 -12.49 1.76 -0.21
N TYR A 368 -13.69 1.15 -0.21
CA TYR A 368 -14.89 1.71 0.42
C TYR A 368 -14.68 2.11 1.88
N SER A 369 -13.85 1.35 2.60
CA SER A 369 -13.42 1.66 3.96
C SER A 369 -12.78 3.05 4.08
N LEU A 370 -12.03 3.49 3.06
CA LEU A 370 -11.45 4.83 3.03
C LEU A 370 -12.54 5.89 2.79
N LEU A 371 -13.46 5.69 1.85
CA LEU A 371 -14.57 6.62 1.60
C LEU A 371 -15.43 6.85 2.86
N ILE A 372 -15.77 5.76 3.57
CA ILE A 372 -16.52 5.81 4.82
C ILE A 372 -15.73 6.55 5.92
N PHE A 373 -14.40 6.34 5.98
CA PHE A 373 -13.51 7.07 6.89
C PHE A 373 -13.46 8.58 6.59
N PHE A 374 -13.55 8.99 5.32
CA PHE A 374 -13.67 10.41 4.96
C PHE A 374 -15.02 11.01 5.39
N CYS A 375 -16.14 10.31 5.16
CA CYS A 375 -17.45 10.76 5.64
C CYS A 375 -17.45 11.03 7.16
N GLY A 376 -16.98 10.06 7.95
CA GLY A 376 -16.92 10.22 9.41
C GLY A 376 -15.93 11.30 9.85
N MET A 377 -14.81 11.47 9.14
CA MET A 377 -13.82 12.50 9.45
C MET A 377 -14.40 13.89 9.20
N PHE A 378 -15.06 14.13 8.07
CA PHE A 378 -15.62 15.45 7.76
C PHE A 378 -16.65 15.89 8.81
N ILE A 379 -17.57 14.99 9.18
CA ILE A 379 -18.54 15.23 10.27
C ILE A 379 -17.82 15.54 11.60
N THR A 380 -16.83 14.71 11.96
CA THR A 380 -16.14 14.87 13.25
C THR A 380 -15.34 16.16 13.32
N VAL A 381 -14.68 16.53 12.21
CA VAL A 381 -13.85 17.74 12.13
C VAL A 381 -14.73 19.00 12.04
N ASP A 382 -15.85 19.01 11.31
CA ASP A 382 -16.79 20.15 11.35
C ASP A 382 -17.37 20.35 12.76
N GLY A 383 -17.82 19.27 13.39
CA GLY A 383 -18.30 19.30 14.77
C GLY A 383 -17.25 19.84 15.75
N PHE A 384 -15.97 19.46 15.59
CA PHE A 384 -14.89 19.99 16.41
C PHE A 384 -14.56 21.46 16.08
N ASN A 385 -14.59 21.88 14.81
CA ASN A 385 -14.44 23.28 14.40
C ASN A 385 -15.49 24.18 15.06
N ARG A 386 -16.74 23.71 15.18
CA ARG A 386 -17.83 24.45 15.84
C ARG A 386 -17.70 24.57 17.37
N THR A 387 -16.78 23.84 18.02
CA THR A 387 -16.45 24.09 19.43
C THR A 387 -15.75 25.44 19.64
N GLY A 388 -15.10 25.97 18.60
CA GLY A 388 -14.25 27.16 18.67
C GLY A 388 -12.82 26.91 19.16
N ILE A 389 -12.45 25.68 19.56
CA ILE A 389 -11.07 25.38 19.99
C ILE A 389 -10.05 25.56 18.84
N PRO A 390 -10.28 25.04 17.61
CA PRO A 390 -9.38 25.30 16.48
C PRO A 390 -9.25 26.79 16.15
N SER A 391 -10.36 27.54 16.31
CA SER A 391 -10.39 28.99 16.16
C SER A 391 -9.48 29.69 17.18
N ALA A 392 -9.65 29.39 18.47
CA ALA A 392 -8.85 30.00 19.54
C ALA A 392 -7.35 29.64 19.43
N PHE A 393 -7.03 28.42 18.98
CA PHE A 393 -5.66 28.03 18.66
C PHE A 393 -5.09 28.83 17.49
N TRP A 394 -5.85 29.00 16.40
CA TRP A 394 -5.44 29.84 15.27
C TRP A 394 -5.23 31.29 15.68
N ASP A 395 -6.20 31.89 16.38
CA ASP A 395 -6.16 33.31 16.78
C ASP A 395 -4.95 33.63 17.69
N PHE A 396 -4.44 32.63 18.44
CA PHE A 396 -3.20 32.73 19.23
C PHE A 396 -1.92 32.56 18.38
N MET A 397 -1.94 31.72 17.35
CA MET A 397 -0.80 31.45 16.46
C MET A 397 -0.65 32.47 15.33
N GLU A 398 -1.76 33.03 14.84
CA GLU A 398 -1.81 33.91 13.67
C GLU A 398 -0.82 35.07 13.72
N PRO A 399 -0.64 35.82 14.83
CA PRO A 399 0.34 36.92 14.87
C PRO A 399 1.77 36.49 14.57
N TYR A 400 2.12 35.23 14.84
CA TYR A 400 3.46 34.66 14.65
C TYR A 400 3.59 33.84 13.36
N ALA A 401 2.48 33.44 12.75
CA ALA A 401 2.43 32.49 11.62
C ALA A 401 2.06 33.15 10.27
N LYS A 402 2.11 34.49 10.18
CA LYS A 402 1.79 35.23 8.95
C LYS A 402 2.79 34.96 7.83
N ILE A 403 2.30 34.97 6.59
CA ILE A 403 3.04 34.62 5.37
C ILE A 403 3.65 35.88 4.70
N ASP A 404 3.54 37.03 5.36
CA ASP A 404 4.14 38.32 4.96
C ASP A 404 5.67 38.35 5.13
N HIS A 405 6.24 37.51 5.99
CA HIS A 405 7.68 37.44 6.23
C HIS A 405 8.16 36.00 6.45
N ALA A 406 9.45 35.74 6.14
CA ALA A 406 10.03 34.39 6.20
C ALA A 406 9.97 33.74 7.60
N GLY A 407 10.01 34.55 8.66
CA GLY A 407 9.84 34.08 10.04
C GLY A 407 8.48 33.42 10.27
N GLY A 408 7.39 34.09 9.91
CA GLY A 408 6.05 33.54 10.08
C GLY A 408 5.74 32.36 9.15
N VAL A 409 6.32 32.32 7.94
CA VAL A 409 6.31 31.11 7.09
C VAL A 409 6.96 29.92 7.79
N ALA A 410 8.10 30.12 8.47
CA ALA A 410 8.78 29.07 9.22
C ALA A 410 7.97 28.62 10.45
N VAL A 411 7.36 29.55 11.19
CA VAL A 411 6.46 29.22 12.32
C VAL A 411 5.25 28.42 11.85
N LEU A 412 4.59 28.85 10.77
CA LEU A 412 3.48 28.14 10.15
C LEU A 412 3.89 26.71 9.76
N ALA A 413 5.06 26.54 9.14
CA ALA A 413 5.57 25.23 8.77
C ALA A 413 5.85 24.33 9.98
N VAL A 414 6.38 24.87 11.09
CA VAL A 414 6.57 24.11 12.34
C VAL A 414 5.22 23.69 12.93
N VAL A 415 4.23 24.58 12.98
CA VAL A 415 2.87 24.27 13.46
C VAL A 415 2.24 23.15 12.62
N ILE A 416 2.31 23.23 11.29
CA ILE A 416 1.79 22.19 10.39
C ILE A 416 2.55 20.87 10.56
N LEU A 417 3.88 20.89 10.72
CA LEU A 417 4.70 19.68 10.90
C LEU A 417 4.35 18.93 12.19
N VAL A 418 4.19 19.67 13.29
CA VAL A 418 3.82 19.13 14.61
C VAL A 418 2.40 18.56 14.55
N LEU A 419 1.44 19.34 14.04
CA LEU A 419 0.06 18.89 13.94
C LEU A 419 -0.10 17.72 12.97
N SER A 420 0.61 17.68 11.85
CA SER A 420 0.52 16.55 10.90
C SER A 420 1.03 15.24 11.51
N ASN A 421 2.05 15.28 12.37
CA ASN A 421 2.53 14.10 13.10
C ASN A 421 1.68 13.73 14.32
N LEU A 422 0.94 14.69 14.90
CA LEU A 422 0.06 14.45 16.04
C LEU A 422 -1.36 14.05 15.61
N ALA A 423 -2.01 14.89 14.81
CA ALA A 423 -3.40 14.78 14.34
C ALA A 423 -3.59 13.98 13.03
N SER A 424 -2.51 13.55 12.38
CA SER A 424 -2.48 13.13 10.96
C SER A 424 -2.68 14.30 9.98
N ASN A 425 -2.23 14.08 8.74
CA ASN A 425 -2.21 15.11 7.70
C ASN A 425 -3.61 15.64 7.34
N VAL A 426 -4.58 14.75 7.12
CA VAL A 426 -5.93 15.16 6.67
C VAL A 426 -6.69 15.97 7.73
N PRO A 427 -6.79 15.55 9.01
CA PRO A 427 -7.41 16.40 10.03
C PRO A 427 -6.68 17.73 10.22
N THR A 428 -5.34 17.75 10.15
CA THR A 428 -4.55 19.00 10.23
C THR A 428 -4.95 19.99 9.15
N VAL A 429 -5.11 19.53 7.90
CA VAL A 429 -5.58 20.33 6.78
C VAL A 429 -6.99 20.86 7.00
N LEU A 430 -7.92 20.02 7.45
CA LEU A 430 -9.33 20.43 7.67
C LEU A 430 -9.50 21.41 8.85
N LEU A 431 -8.62 21.35 9.86
CA LEU A 431 -8.64 22.25 11.02
C LEU A 431 -7.95 23.60 10.74
N LEU A 432 -6.83 23.61 10.01
CA LEU A 432 -6.07 24.83 9.76
C LEU A 432 -6.40 25.51 8.43
N GLY A 433 -6.72 24.76 7.39
CA GLY A 433 -6.64 25.22 5.99
C GLY A 433 -7.44 26.49 5.71
N VAL A 434 -8.72 26.51 6.09
CA VAL A 434 -9.60 27.67 5.88
C VAL A 434 -9.09 28.92 6.62
N ARG A 435 -8.49 28.75 7.80
CA ARG A 435 -7.93 29.86 8.59
C ARG A 435 -6.61 30.38 8.02
N VAL A 436 -5.71 29.48 7.64
CA VAL A 436 -4.44 29.76 6.96
C VAL A 436 -4.71 30.50 5.64
N GLY A 437 -5.65 30.01 4.83
CA GLY A 437 -6.08 30.63 3.58
C GLY A 437 -6.67 32.02 3.80
N ALA A 438 -7.60 32.19 4.74
CA ALA A 438 -8.23 33.49 5.03
C ALA A 438 -7.22 34.54 5.53
N SER A 439 -6.30 34.15 6.43
CA SER A 439 -5.25 35.05 6.94
C SER A 439 -4.31 35.53 5.83
N ALA A 440 -3.95 34.63 4.91
CA ALA A 440 -3.09 34.97 3.77
C ALA A 440 -3.83 35.72 2.66
N GLY A 441 -5.11 35.44 2.42
CA GLY A 441 -5.98 36.18 1.48
C GLY A 441 -6.24 37.62 1.91
N ALA A 442 -6.20 37.91 3.22
CA ALA A 442 -6.20 39.28 3.75
C ALA A 442 -4.92 40.08 3.38
N ILE A 443 -3.85 39.41 2.94
CA ILE A 443 -2.62 40.02 2.40
C ILE A 443 -2.73 40.15 0.88
N SER A 444 -3.01 39.04 0.18
CA SER A 444 -3.15 38.97 -1.29
C SER A 444 -3.71 37.62 -1.75
N GLU A 445 -4.40 37.58 -2.89
CA GLU A 445 -4.84 36.34 -3.56
C GLU A 445 -3.65 35.44 -3.95
N ALA A 446 -2.47 36.02 -4.19
CA ALA A 446 -1.22 35.30 -4.40
C ALA A 446 -0.75 34.60 -3.11
N SER A 447 -0.75 35.36 -2.00
CA SER A 447 -0.41 34.85 -0.67
C SER A 447 -1.37 33.75 -0.21
N GLU A 448 -2.67 33.84 -0.49
CA GLU A 448 -3.63 32.76 -0.23
C GLU A 448 -3.25 31.46 -0.93
N LYS A 449 -2.98 31.50 -2.24
CA LYS A 449 -2.57 30.31 -3.00
C LYS A 449 -1.27 29.74 -2.43
N LYS A 450 -0.28 30.59 -2.18
CA LYS A 450 0.99 30.21 -1.55
C LYS A 450 0.77 29.53 -0.19
N ALA A 451 -0.16 30.01 0.62
CA ALA A 451 -0.53 29.42 1.91
C ALA A 451 -1.02 27.97 1.76
N TRP A 452 -1.93 27.74 0.81
CA TRP A 452 -2.47 26.42 0.52
C TRP A 452 -1.41 25.46 -0.06
N LEU A 453 -0.50 25.94 -0.91
CA LEU A 453 0.61 25.12 -1.44
C LEU A 453 1.65 24.80 -0.35
N ILE A 454 1.96 25.74 0.54
CA ILE A 454 2.77 25.49 1.75
C ILE A 454 2.10 24.44 2.63
N LEU A 455 0.79 24.54 2.87
CA LEU A 455 0.04 23.56 3.65
C LEU A 455 0.10 22.16 3.03
N ALA A 456 -0.03 22.04 1.71
CA ALA A 456 0.06 20.77 0.98
C ALA A 456 1.46 20.14 1.09
N TRP A 457 2.48 20.96 0.83
CA TRP A 457 3.88 20.55 0.90
C TRP A 457 4.26 20.11 2.32
N VAL A 458 4.07 20.99 3.31
CA VAL A 458 4.50 20.74 4.68
C VAL A 458 3.72 19.59 5.30
N SER A 459 2.39 19.53 5.18
CA SER A 459 1.62 18.42 5.77
C SER A 459 1.97 17.07 5.15
N THR A 460 2.26 17.03 3.86
CA THR A 460 2.66 15.79 3.18
C THR A 460 4.08 15.38 3.52
N VAL A 461 5.05 16.29 3.44
CA VAL A 461 6.47 15.97 3.72
C VAL A 461 6.71 15.74 5.22
N ALA A 462 5.94 16.36 6.11
CA ALA A 462 5.99 16.10 7.55
C ALA A 462 5.76 14.62 7.90
N GLY A 463 5.06 13.87 7.04
CA GLY A 463 4.90 12.43 7.18
C GLY A 463 6.22 11.63 7.13
N ASN A 464 7.32 12.21 6.65
CA ASN A 464 8.65 11.59 6.68
C ASN A 464 9.32 11.65 8.06
N LEU A 465 8.84 12.49 8.99
CA LEU A 465 9.50 12.76 10.27
C LEU A 465 9.66 11.48 11.10
N SER A 466 8.61 10.67 11.16
CA SER A 466 8.52 9.48 12.00
C SER A 466 7.87 8.30 11.27
N LEU A 467 8.11 7.07 11.75
CA LEU A 467 7.51 5.86 11.15
C LEU A 467 5.97 5.88 11.21
N LEU A 468 5.39 6.59 12.19
CA LEU A 468 3.94 6.74 12.37
C LEU A 468 3.36 7.94 11.62
N GLY A 469 4.18 8.88 11.14
CA GLY A 469 3.74 10.16 10.57
C GLY A 469 3.04 10.06 9.21
N SER A 470 3.10 8.91 8.53
CA SER A 470 2.40 8.68 7.24
C SER A 470 1.93 7.24 7.12
N ALA A 471 0.76 7.05 6.49
CA ALA A 471 0.26 5.74 6.10
C ALA A 471 1.26 5.01 5.17
N ALA A 472 1.97 5.74 4.30
CA ALA A 472 3.00 5.21 3.43
C ALA A 472 4.12 4.50 4.20
N ASN A 473 4.61 5.12 5.29
CA ASN A 473 5.69 4.56 6.11
C ASN A 473 5.25 3.26 6.79
N LEU A 474 4.01 3.23 7.30
CA LEU A 474 3.41 2.04 7.89
C LEU A 474 3.16 0.92 6.86
N ILE A 475 2.71 1.28 5.65
CA ILE A 475 2.51 0.34 4.54
C ILE A 475 3.82 -0.30 4.15
N VAL A 476 4.88 0.49 3.88
CA VAL A 476 6.20 -0.04 3.51
C VAL A 476 6.77 -0.92 4.63
N CYS A 477 6.60 -0.53 5.90
CA CYS A 477 7.01 -1.33 7.05
C CYS A 477 6.27 -2.68 7.13
N GLU A 478 4.95 -2.69 6.97
CA GLU A 478 4.13 -3.90 7.08
C GLU A 478 4.32 -4.83 5.88
N GLN A 479 4.46 -4.29 4.66
CA GLN A 479 4.79 -5.08 3.48
C GLN A 479 6.20 -5.68 3.58
N ALA A 480 7.19 -4.92 4.08
CA ALA A 480 8.52 -5.45 4.36
C ALA A 480 8.51 -6.56 5.42
N ARG A 481 7.68 -6.44 6.45
CA ARG A 481 7.48 -7.48 7.48
C ARG A 481 6.85 -8.75 6.92
N ARG A 482 5.87 -8.63 6.01
CA ARG A 482 5.16 -9.77 5.39
C ARG A 482 5.93 -10.48 4.27
N ALA A 483 6.97 -9.86 3.71
CA ALA A 483 7.69 -10.38 2.55
C ALA A 483 8.50 -11.66 2.83
N GLN A 484 7.91 -12.83 2.55
CA GLN A 484 8.57 -14.13 2.72
C GLN A 484 9.72 -14.38 1.72
N PRO A 485 10.69 -15.26 2.04
CA PRO A 485 10.87 -15.98 3.30
C PRO A 485 11.67 -15.18 4.36
N SER A 486 12.07 -13.95 4.05
CA SER A 486 12.93 -13.12 4.91
C SER A 486 12.31 -11.73 5.11
N GLY A 487 11.30 -11.67 5.99
CA GLY A 487 10.62 -10.43 6.34
C GLY A 487 11.57 -9.48 7.07
N TYR A 488 11.51 -8.19 6.76
CA TYR A 488 12.34 -7.14 7.34
C TYR A 488 11.52 -6.21 8.23
N ASN A 489 11.93 -6.03 9.50
CA ASN A 489 11.22 -5.17 10.45
C ASN A 489 11.90 -3.79 10.53
N LEU A 490 11.22 -2.75 10.05
CA LEU A 490 11.71 -1.37 10.09
C LEU A 490 11.48 -0.78 11.48
N SER A 491 12.56 -0.50 12.22
CA SER A 491 12.46 0.06 13.58
C SER A 491 12.19 1.57 13.57
N PHE A 492 11.29 2.01 14.47
CA PHE A 492 10.94 3.43 14.67
C PHE A 492 12.18 4.31 14.85
N TRP A 493 13.12 3.90 15.69
CA TRP A 493 14.34 4.67 15.98
C TRP A 493 15.27 4.80 14.77
N THR A 494 15.34 3.77 13.93
CA THR A 494 16.18 3.78 12.73
C THR A 494 15.55 4.66 11.65
N HIS A 495 14.22 4.65 11.52
CA HIS A 495 13.49 5.62 10.69
C HIS A 495 13.72 7.05 11.20
N LEU A 496 13.53 7.31 12.50
CA LEU A 496 13.62 8.66 13.10
C LEU A 496 14.98 9.33 12.87
N LYS A 497 16.09 8.57 12.96
CA LYS A 497 17.46 9.06 12.70
C LYS A 497 17.63 9.67 11.31
N PHE A 498 16.92 9.15 10.30
CA PHE A 498 16.88 9.71 8.95
C PHE A 498 15.74 10.73 8.78
N GLY A 499 14.56 10.40 9.29
CA GLY A 499 13.32 11.14 9.11
C GLY A 499 13.40 12.56 9.64
N VAL A 500 13.95 12.77 10.84
CA VAL A 500 14.09 14.12 11.43
C VAL A 500 14.95 15.05 10.56
N PRO A 501 16.23 14.78 10.28
CA PRO A 501 17.05 15.69 9.47
C PRO A 501 16.54 15.81 8.03
N SER A 502 16.10 14.72 7.38
CA SER A 502 15.61 14.78 6.00
C SER A 502 14.34 15.65 5.89
N THR A 503 13.37 15.44 6.78
CA THR A 503 12.10 16.18 6.76
C THR A 503 12.30 17.68 6.94
N ILE A 504 13.15 18.09 7.90
CA ILE A 504 13.44 19.51 8.16
C ILE A 504 14.11 20.15 6.93
N ILE A 505 15.13 19.50 6.35
CA ILE A 505 15.85 20.03 5.20
C ILE A 505 14.95 20.13 3.96
N VAL A 506 14.19 19.07 3.66
CA VAL A 506 13.30 19.04 2.48
C VAL A 506 12.17 20.06 2.63
N ILE A 507 11.58 20.20 3.83
CA ILE A 507 10.58 21.26 4.09
C ILE A 507 11.19 22.63 3.87
N ALA A 508 12.32 22.95 4.51
CA ALA A 508 12.95 24.26 4.40
C ALA A 508 13.27 24.66 2.95
N ILE A 509 13.77 23.72 2.14
CA ILE A 509 14.04 23.95 0.72
C ILE A 509 12.75 24.18 -0.07
N GLY A 510 11.70 23.39 0.18
CA GLY A 510 10.41 23.61 -0.49
C GLY A 510 9.73 24.93 -0.11
N LEU A 511 9.86 25.41 1.13
CA LEU A 511 9.33 26.72 1.54
C LEU A 511 9.97 27.90 0.76
N ILE A 512 11.22 27.73 0.30
CA ILE A 512 11.93 28.72 -0.53
C ILE A 512 11.47 28.62 -2.00
N LEU A 513 11.17 27.41 -2.48
CA LEU A 513 10.82 27.13 -3.88
C LEU A 513 9.33 27.27 -4.20
N ILE A 514 8.44 27.22 -3.20
CA ILE A 514 7.01 27.44 -3.36
C ILE A 514 6.76 28.96 -3.52
N GLY A 515 6.54 29.36 -4.77
CA GLY A 515 6.23 30.71 -5.21
C GLY A 515 5.10 30.71 -6.24
N ASP A 516 4.77 31.89 -6.75
CA ASP A 516 3.62 32.16 -7.65
C ASP A 516 3.78 31.59 -9.08
#